data_AF-A0A1V2Z993-F1
#
_entry.id   AF-A0A1V2Z993-F1
#
_cell.length_a   1.000
_cell.length_b   1.000
_cell.length_c   1.000
_cell.angle_alpha   90.00
_cell.angle_beta   90.00
_cell.angle_gamma   90.00
#
_symmetry.space_group_name_H-M   'P 1'
#
loop_
_entity.id
_entity.type
_entity.pdbx_description
1 polymer ?
#
loop_
_entity_poly.entity_id
_entity_poly.type
_entity_poly.pdbx_seq_one_letter_code
_entity_poly.pdbx_strand_id
1 'polypeptide(L)'
;MTTALQSRPATGAPVAGTVTVSVRSIERTAIAVVHEELGVEVSAIRVRLSDDRGGLALAVTAPVVVDRDPVSAPGADGGSLLDRLHRDRARIAARMQALTGRTVTRVDVRVTGTRTRSTRRVA
;
A
#
# COMPACT_ATOMS: atom_id res chain seq x y z
N MET A 1 17.92 12.14 -5.19
CA MET A 1 18.26 11.74 -3.81
C MET A 1 16.95 11.60 -3.05
N THR A 2 16.63 10.43 -2.50
CA THR A 2 15.34 10.17 -1.82
C THR A 2 15.58 10.08 -0.31
N THR A 3 14.97 10.99 0.45
CA THR A 3 15.16 11.07 1.91
C THR A 3 14.12 10.20 2.60
N ALA A 4 14.57 9.20 3.36
CA ALA A 4 13.69 8.37 4.18
C ALA A 4 13.02 9.21 5.28
N LEU A 5 11.74 8.96 5.54
CA LEU A 5 11.04 9.57 6.67
C LEU A 5 11.57 8.96 7.98
N GLN A 6 12.44 9.68 8.69
CA GLN A 6 12.86 9.31 10.05
C GLN A 6 12.02 10.04 11.10
N SER A 7 11.57 9.30 12.12
CA SER A 7 10.89 9.89 13.27
C SER A 7 11.93 10.50 14.20
N ARG A 8 11.98 11.84 14.27
CA ARG A 8 12.68 12.57 15.33
C ARG A 8 11.65 12.88 16.44
N PRO A 9 11.95 12.63 17.72
CA PRO A 9 11.05 13.05 18.79
C PRO A 9 10.93 14.59 18.77
N ALA A 10 9.70 15.09 18.73
CA ALA A 10 9.43 16.52 18.79
C ALA A 10 9.65 16.99 20.23
N THR A 11 10.66 17.84 20.45
CA THR A 11 11.01 18.38 21.78
C THR A 11 10.17 19.61 22.18
N GLY A 12 9.11 19.93 21.42
CA GLY A 12 8.23 21.08 21.65
C GLY A 12 6.92 20.70 22.34
N ALA A 13 6.36 21.63 23.12
CA ALA A 13 5.04 21.45 23.73
C ALA A 13 3.98 21.26 22.62
N PRO A 14 3.02 20.33 22.80
CA PRO A 14 1.99 20.07 21.81
C PRO A 14 1.14 21.33 21.56
N VAL A 15 1.01 21.73 20.30
CA VAL A 15 0.15 22.85 19.88
C VAL A 15 -1.30 22.38 19.88
N ALA A 16 -2.15 23.04 20.68
CA ALA A 16 -3.58 22.73 20.73
C ALA A 16 -4.21 22.83 19.33
N GLY A 17 -5.04 21.85 18.98
CA GLY A 17 -5.65 21.75 17.64
C GLY A 17 -4.79 21.05 16.59
N THR A 18 -3.60 20.55 16.94
CA THR A 18 -2.75 19.75 16.03
C THR A 18 -2.67 18.30 16.49
N VAL A 19 -2.78 17.36 15.56
CA VAL A 19 -2.54 15.93 15.82
C VAL A 19 -1.24 15.52 15.15
N THR A 20 -0.32 14.94 15.93
CA THR A 20 0.92 14.37 15.39
C THR A 20 0.71 12.89 15.11
N VAL A 21 0.77 12.52 13.83
CA VAL A 21 0.73 11.11 13.40
C VAL A 21 2.16 10.64 13.18
N SER A 22 2.57 9.58 13.89
CA SER A 22 3.91 9.03 13.73
C SER A 22 4.12 8.41 12.35
N VAL A 23 5.35 8.45 11.83
CA VAL A 23 5.70 7.80 10.55
C VAL A 23 5.34 6.30 10.58
N ARG A 24 5.55 5.64 11.73
CA ARG A 24 5.21 4.23 11.93
C ARG A 24 3.71 3.97 11.82
N SER A 25 2.88 4.92 12.26
CA SER A 25 1.42 4.82 12.12
C SER A 25 1.04 4.88 10.64
N ILE A 26 1.61 5.83 9.88
CA ILE A 26 1.38 5.94 8.43
C ILE A 26 1.85 4.66 7.71
N GLU A 27 2.99 4.11 8.11
CA GLU A 27 3.53 2.87 7.53
C GLU A 27 2.59 1.68 7.77
N ARG A 28 2.06 1.55 8.99
CA ARG A 28 1.07 0.51 9.32
C ARG A 28 -0.23 0.69 8.55
N THR A 29 -0.71 1.92 8.41
CA THR A 29 -1.88 2.22 7.58
C THR A 29 -1.64 1.83 6.13
N ALA A 30 -0.47 2.12 5.58
CA ALA A 30 -0.11 1.72 4.22
C ALA A 30 -0.07 0.20 4.06
N ILE A 31 0.48 -0.53 5.03
CA ILE A 31 0.47 -2.00 5.03
C ILE A 31 -0.97 -2.55 5.01
N ALA A 32 -1.86 -2.00 5.84
CA ALA A 32 -3.26 -2.41 5.88
C ALA A 32 -3.99 -2.13 4.54
N VAL A 33 -3.80 -0.94 3.96
CA VAL A 33 -4.37 -0.60 2.65
C VAL A 33 -3.85 -1.54 1.57
N VAL A 34 -2.54 -1.84 1.55
CA VAL A 34 -1.96 -2.79 0.57
C VAL A 34 -2.51 -4.21 0.77
N HIS A 35 -2.69 -4.66 2.01
CA HIS A 35 -3.29 -5.95 2.30
C HIS A 35 -4.72 -6.05 1.73
N GLU A 36 -5.53 -5.02 1.96
CA GLU A 36 -6.92 -4.96 1.48
C GLU A 36 -7.00 -4.93 -0.05
N GLU A 37 -6.15 -4.14 -0.70
CA GLU A 37 -6.19 -3.99 -2.17
C GLU A 37 -5.59 -5.19 -2.91
N LEU A 38 -4.45 -5.73 -2.45
CA LEU A 38 -3.77 -6.85 -3.13
C LEU A 38 -4.18 -8.23 -2.62
N GLY A 39 -4.86 -8.31 -1.46
CA GLY A 39 -5.26 -9.59 -0.85
C GLY A 39 -4.09 -10.45 -0.37
N VAL A 40 -2.93 -9.84 -0.11
CA VAL A 40 -1.69 -10.52 0.28
C VAL A 40 -1.50 -10.49 1.79
N GLU A 41 -0.96 -11.56 2.38
CA GLU A 41 -0.65 -11.60 3.81
C GLU A 41 0.23 -10.42 4.27
N VAL A 42 -0.11 -9.81 5.41
CA VAL A 42 0.62 -8.67 5.98
C VAL A 42 2.11 -8.98 6.19
N SER A 43 2.44 -10.21 6.56
CA SER A 43 3.83 -10.68 6.74
C SER A 43 4.65 -10.69 5.45
N ALA A 44 4.00 -10.70 4.29
CA ALA A 44 4.64 -10.68 2.97
C ALA A 44 4.75 -9.27 2.38
N ILE A 45 4.21 -8.25 3.06
CA ILE A 45 4.21 -6.86 2.61
C ILE A 45 5.37 -6.13 3.28
N ARG A 46 6.14 -5.40 2.47
CA ARG A 46 7.12 -4.43 2.96
C ARG A 46 6.81 -3.07 2.33
N VAL A 47 6.58 -2.06 3.18
CA VAL A 47 6.36 -0.68 2.75
C VAL A 47 7.54 0.17 3.20
N ARG A 48 7.96 1.11 2.36
CA ARG A 48 8.84 2.20 2.74
C ARG A 48 8.19 3.52 2.36
N LEU A 49 8.25 4.46 3.28
CA LEU A 49 7.75 5.81 3.09
C LEU A 49 8.92 6.77 2.93
N SER A 50 8.78 7.73 2.02
CA SER A 50 9.75 8.80 1.83
C SER A 50 9.02 10.10 1.53
N ASP A 51 9.63 11.21 1.90
CA ASP A 51 9.13 12.52 1.50
C ASP A 51 9.58 12.81 0.07
N ASP A 52 8.67 13.33 -0.74
CA ASP A 52 8.92 13.71 -2.13
C ASP A 52 8.48 15.16 -2.35
N ARG A 53 9.36 16.08 -1.96
CA ARG A 53 9.18 17.54 -2.08
C ARG A 53 7.85 18.03 -1.46
N GLY A 54 7.49 17.53 -0.28
CA GLY A 54 6.22 17.82 0.39
C GLY A 54 5.11 16.83 0.05
N GLY A 55 5.27 16.05 -1.01
CA GLY A 55 4.47 14.88 -1.32
C GLY A 55 4.88 13.64 -0.52
N LEU A 56 4.02 12.63 -0.54
CA LEU A 56 4.31 11.32 0.02
C LEU A 56 4.67 10.33 -1.09
N ALA A 57 5.86 9.74 -1.01
CA ALA A 57 6.28 8.64 -1.85
C ALA A 57 6.17 7.31 -1.10
N LEU A 58 5.49 6.34 -1.72
CA LEU A 58 5.35 4.97 -1.24
C LEU A 58 6.14 4.02 -2.13
N ALA A 59 7.00 3.20 -1.51
CA ALA A 59 7.59 2.04 -2.14
C ALA A 59 7.04 0.76 -1.48
N VAL A 60 6.23 0.02 -2.22
CA VAL A 60 5.58 -1.22 -1.78
C VAL A 60 6.29 -2.39 -2.42
N THR A 61 6.64 -3.40 -1.62
CA THR A 61 7.20 -4.66 -2.09
C THR A 61 6.31 -5.78 -1.56
N ALA A 62 5.68 -6.53 -2.47
CA ALA A 62 4.77 -7.60 -2.11
C ALA A 62 4.70 -8.64 -3.23
N PRO A 63 4.36 -9.91 -2.93
CA PRO A 63 3.90 -10.83 -3.96
C PRO A 63 2.55 -10.37 -4.53
N VAL A 64 2.10 -10.96 -5.62
CA VAL A 64 0.75 -10.74 -6.16
C VAL A 64 -0.05 -12.02 -6.04
N VAL A 65 -1.29 -11.93 -5.58
CA VAL A 65 -2.19 -13.08 -5.57
C VAL A 65 -2.82 -13.24 -6.94
N VAL A 66 -2.61 -14.40 -7.54
CA VAL A 66 -3.27 -14.82 -8.78
C VAL A 66 -4.33 -15.86 -8.44
N ASP A 67 -5.50 -15.70 -9.05
CA ASP A 67 -6.57 -16.67 -8.94
C ASP A 67 -6.25 -17.87 -9.84
N ARG A 68 -6.55 -19.08 -9.35
CA ARG A 68 -6.26 -20.33 -10.09
C ARG A 68 -7.12 -20.45 -11.34
N ASP A 69 -8.31 -19.86 -11.29
CA ASP A 69 -9.22 -19.73 -12.42
C ASP A 69 -9.47 -18.23 -12.65
N PRO A 70 -8.77 -17.61 -13.62
CA PRO A 70 -8.87 -16.18 -13.87
C PRO A 70 -10.23 -15.78 -14.46
N VAL A 71 -10.99 -16.73 -15.01
CA VAL A 71 -12.32 -16.46 -15.61
C VAL A 71 -13.39 -16.33 -14.53
N SER A 72 -13.25 -17.06 -13.42
CA SER A 72 -14.19 -17.04 -12.30
C SER A 72 -13.83 -16.04 -11.19
N ALA A 73 -12.78 -15.24 -11.36
CA ALA A 73 -12.31 -14.30 -10.34
C ALA A 73 -13.22 -13.05 -10.25
N PRO A 74 -13.57 -12.57 -9.05
CA PRO A 74 -14.27 -11.29 -8.89
C PRO A 74 -13.44 -10.14 -9.49
N GLY A 75 -14.01 -9.37 -10.42
CA GLY A 75 -13.29 -8.31 -11.12
C GLY A 75 -12.42 -8.80 -12.29
N ALA A 76 -12.69 -10.00 -12.80
CA ALA A 76 -12.22 -10.50 -14.10
C ALA A 76 -12.85 -9.69 -15.25
N ASP A 77 -12.59 -8.39 -15.27
CA ASP A 77 -12.97 -7.47 -16.35
C ASP A 77 -12.07 -7.70 -17.57
N GLY A 78 -11.82 -8.94 -17.99
CA GLY A 78 -11.01 -9.32 -19.18
C GLY A 78 -9.59 -8.74 -19.26
N GLY A 79 -9.12 -7.99 -18.25
CA GLY A 79 -7.90 -7.22 -18.27
C GLY A 79 -6.69 -8.05 -17.85
N SER A 80 -5.51 -7.63 -18.30
CA SER A 80 -4.26 -8.30 -17.93
C SER A 80 -3.96 -8.14 -16.43
N LEU A 81 -3.11 -9.01 -15.89
CA LEU A 81 -2.58 -8.86 -14.52
C LEU A 81 -1.93 -7.48 -14.32
N LEU A 82 -1.32 -6.93 -15.37
CA LEU A 82 -0.71 -5.60 -15.35
C LEU A 82 -1.77 -4.49 -15.18
N ASP A 83 -2.89 -4.59 -15.90
CA ASP A 83 -4.00 -3.62 -15.78
C ASP A 83 -4.63 -3.67 -14.39
N ARG A 84 -4.75 -4.87 -13.82
CA ARG A 84 -5.18 -5.05 -12.42
C ARG A 84 -4.21 -4.35 -11.47
N LEU A 85 -2.90 -4.58 -11.61
CA LEU A 85 -1.88 -3.93 -10.78
C LEU A 85 -1.85 -2.41 -10.93
N HIS A 86 -2.12 -1.88 -12.13
CA HIS A 86 -2.25 -0.44 -12.34
C HIS A 86 -3.48 0.14 -11.63
N ARG A 87 -4.62 -0.57 -11.68
CA ARG A 87 -5.82 -0.20 -10.92
C ARG A 87 -5.58 -0.27 -9.41
N ASP A 88 -4.95 -1.34 -8.91
CA ASP A 88 -4.59 -1.50 -7.49
C ASP A 88 -3.67 -0.37 -7.04
N ARG A 89 -2.63 -0.03 -7.82
CA ARG A 89 -1.74 1.10 -7.53
C ARG A 89 -2.51 2.42 -7.40
N ALA A 90 -3.45 2.69 -8.32
CA ALA A 90 -4.26 3.90 -8.29
C ALA A 90 -5.17 3.94 -7.05
N ARG A 91 -5.78 2.80 -6.68
CA ARG A 91 -6.61 2.69 -5.46
C ARG A 91 -5.81 2.89 -4.19
N ILE A 92 -4.61 2.31 -4.10
CA ILE A 92 -3.69 2.52 -2.97
C ILE A 92 -3.35 4.01 -2.84
N ALA A 93 -3.01 4.68 -3.94
CA ALA A 93 -2.68 6.10 -3.93
C ALA A 93 -3.86 6.95 -3.43
N ALA A 94 -5.07 6.70 -3.95
CA ALA A 94 -6.28 7.42 -3.56
C ALA A 94 -6.64 7.21 -2.08
N ARG A 95 -6.59 5.96 -1.60
CA ARG A 95 -6.86 5.63 -0.18
C ARG A 95 -5.82 6.23 0.76
N MET A 96 -4.53 6.18 0.40
CA MET A 96 -3.48 6.80 1.20
C MET A 96 -3.62 8.32 1.26
N GLN A 97 -4.00 8.97 0.16
CA GLN A 97 -4.27 10.41 0.14
C GLN A 97 -5.47 10.76 1.03
N ALA A 98 -6.55 9.99 0.96
CA ALA A 98 -7.73 10.20 1.80
C ALA A 98 -7.44 10.01 3.30
N LEU A 99 -6.65 8.99 3.66
CA LEU A 99 -6.35 8.66 5.06
C LEU A 99 -5.29 9.56 5.69
N THR A 100 -4.29 9.98 4.91
CA THR A 100 -3.18 10.80 5.43
C THR A 100 -3.41 12.30 5.26
N GLY A 101 -4.35 12.70 4.40
CA GLY A 101 -4.56 14.09 4.01
C GLY A 101 -3.38 14.69 3.23
N ARG A 102 -2.38 13.88 2.84
CA ARG A 102 -1.19 14.30 2.09
C ARG A 102 -1.30 13.86 0.64
N THR A 103 -0.82 14.71 -0.27
CA THR A 103 -0.72 14.36 -1.69
C THR A 103 0.29 13.23 -1.89
N VAL A 104 -0.18 12.11 -2.41
CA VAL A 104 0.68 10.97 -2.79
C VAL A 104 1.20 11.25 -4.19
N THR A 105 2.48 11.58 -4.31
CA THR A 105 3.10 11.96 -5.60
C THR A 105 3.62 10.74 -6.36
N ARG A 106 4.03 9.70 -5.64
CA ARG A 106 4.64 8.52 -6.23
C ARG A 106 4.28 7.25 -5.46
N VAL A 107 3.91 6.21 -6.21
CA VAL A 107 3.69 4.86 -5.69
C VAL A 107 4.42 3.88 -6.58
N ASP A 108 5.48 3.28 -6.05
CA ASP A 108 6.24 2.23 -6.72
C ASP A 108 5.83 0.88 -6.13
N VAL A 109 5.31 -0.01 -6.96
CA VAL A 109 4.93 -1.37 -6.56
C VAL A 109 5.93 -2.36 -7.16
N ARG A 110 6.70 -3.03 -6.30
CA ARG A 110 7.64 -4.09 -6.68
C ARG A 110 7.03 -5.44 -6.39
N VAL A 111 6.77 -6.20 -7.46
CA VAL A 111 6.29 -7.57 -7.37
C VAL A 111 7.46 -8.51 -7.12
N THR A 112 7.42 -9.29 -6.04
CA THR A 112 8.48 -10.26 -5.70
C THR A 112 8.20 -11.67 -6.19
N GLY A 113 6.95 -11.98 -6.56
CA GLY A 113 6.53 -13.28 -7.01
C GLY A 113 5.02 -13.40 -7.04
N THR A 114 4.51 -14.58 -7.39
CA THR A 114 3.08 -14.88 -7.42
C THR A 114 2.70 -15.86 -6.32
N ARG A 115 1.49 -15.70 -5.76
CA ARG A 115 0.87 -16.66 -4.84
C ARG A 115 -0.48 -17.07 -5.40
N THR A 116 -0.79 -18.36 -5.40
CA THR A 116 -2.11 -18.82 -5.83
C THR A 116 -3.07 -18.83 -4.65
N ARG A 117 -4.26 -18.27 -4.83
CA ARG A 117 -5.30 -18.33 -3.80
C ARG A 117 -5.76 -19.78 -3.63
N SER A 118 -5.48 -20.38 -2.47
CA SER A 118 -5.97 -21.73 -2.14
C SER A 118 -7.39 -21.62 -1.61
N THR A 119 -8.38 -22.02 -2.40
CA THR A 119 -9.74 -22.21 -1.90
C THR A 119 -9.81 -23.58 -1.23
N ARG A 120 -9.93 -23.62 0.11
CA ARG A 120 -10.24 -24.86 0.82
C ARG A 120 -11.69 -25.21 0.45
N ARG A 121 -11.88 -26.24 -0.37
CA ARG A 121 -13.20 -26.84 -0.58
C ARG A 121 -13.61 -27.49 0.74
N VAL A 122 -14.71 -27.03 1.33
CA VAL A 122 -15.42 -27.79 2.37
C VAL A 122 -16.13 -28.94 1.67
N ALA A 123 -15.85 -30.16 2.13
CA ALA A 123 -16.49 -31.39 1.65
C ALA A 123 -17.73 -31.69 2.47
#